data_AF-A0A2N0P0H3-F1
#
_entry.id   AF-A0A2N0P0H3-F1
#
_cell.length_a   1.000
_cell.length_b   1.000
_cell.length_c   1.000
_cell.angle_alpha   90.00
_cell.angle_beta   90.00
_cell.angle_gamma   90.00
#
_symmetry.space_group_name_H-M   'P 1'
#
loop_
_entity.id
_entity.type
_entity.pdbx_description
1 polymer ?
#
loop_
_entity_poly.entity_id
_entity_poly.type
_entity_poly.pdbx_seq_one_letter_code
_entity_poly.pdbx_strand_id
1 'polypeptide(L)' 'FLPPYSPDLNPIETSFSVMKSFLKRNRDYIESFNDPIYALFIASLHITPTMAESFFRGTVY' A
#
# COMPACT_ATOMS: atom_id res chain seq x y z
N PHE A 1 -11.84 -13.75 -11.85
CA PHE A 1 -13.03 -13.47 -11.02
C PHE A 1 -12.57 -13.47 -9.57
N LEU A 2 -12.87 -12.44 -8.77
CA LEU A 2 -12.50 -12.39 -7.35
C LEU A 2 -13.64 -12.98 -6.52
N PRO A 3 -13.41 -14.04 -5.72
CA PRO A 3 -14.45 -14.59 -4.87
C PRO A 3 -14.90 -13.57 -3.81
N PRO A 4 -16.17 -13.59 -3.39
CA PRO A 4 -16.64 -12.75 -2.28
C PRO A 4 -15.77 -12.92 -1.03
N TYR A 5 -15.54 -11.83 -0.30
CA TYR A 5 -14.78 -11.81 0.96
C TYR A 5 -13.37 -12.41 0.87
N SER A 6 -12.72 -12.34 -0.30
CA SER A 6 -11.34 -12.80 -0.50
C SER A 6 -10.36 -11.65 -0.70
N PRO A 7 -10.18 -10.75 0.29
CA PRO A 7 -9.23 -9.64 0.17
C PRO A 7 -7.80 -10.15 -0.02
N ASP A 8 -7.46 -11.30 0.56
CA ASP A 8 -6.14 -11.94 0.42
C ASP A 8 -5.80 -12.31 -1.04
N LEU A 9 -6.82 -12.44 -1.89
CA LEU A 9 -6.66 -12.73 -3.31
C LEU A 9 -6.57 -11.46 -4.18
N ASN A 10 -6.68 -10.27 -3.57
CA ASN A 10 -6.58 -9.00 -4.28
C ASN A 10 -5.22 -8.33 -3.99
N PRO A 11 -4.34 -8.15 -5.00
CA PRO A 11 -2.99 -7.61 -4.81
C PRO A 11 -2.97 -6.20 -4.21
N ILE A 12 -4.05 -5.42 -4.36
CA ILE A 12 -4.12 -4.06 -3.79
C ILE A 12 -4.07 -4.04 -2.27
N GLU A 13 -4.50 -5.11 -1.59
CA GLU A 13 -4.48 -5.19 -0.13
C GLU A 13 -3.04 -5.21 0.40
N THR A 14 -2.15 -5.93 -0.29
CA THR A 14 -0.71 -5.95 0.02
C THR A 14 -0.08 -4.56 -0.17
N SER A 15 -0.43 -3.88 -1.26
CA SER A 15 -0.03 -2.49 -1.53
C SER A 15 -0.47 -1.55 -0.39
N PHE A 16 -1.74 -1.62 0.03
CA PHE A 16 -2.24 -0.83 1.15
C PHE A 16 -1.57 -1.18 2.48
N SER A 17 -1.23 -2.46 2.72
CA SER A 17 -0.49 -2.87 3.90
C SER A 17 0.91 -2.24 3.97
N VAL A 18 1.61 -2.18 2.84
CA VAL A 18 2.91 -1.51 2.70
C VAL A 18 2.78 -0.01 2.94
N MET A 19 1.81 0.66 2.30
CA MET A 19 1.58 2.11 2.49
C MET A 19 1.27 2.43 3.96
N LYS A 20 0.38 1.66 4.60
CA LYS A 20 0.06 1.80 6.03
C LYS A 20 1.29 1.61 6.90
N SER A 21 2.14 0.63 6.60
CA SER A 21 3.39 0.38 7.33
C SER A 21 4.39 1.52 7.16
N PHE A 22 4.51 2.09 5.95
CA PHE A 22 5.33 3.26 5.69
C PHE A 22 4.87 4.48 6.49
N LEU A 23 3.56 4.78 6.48
CA LEU A 23 2.98 5.90 7.22
C LEU A 23 3.22 5.74 8.73
N LYS A 24 3.03 4.55 9.29
CA LYS A 24 3.28 4.27 10.72
C LYS A 24 4.75 4.45 11.11
N ARG A 25 5.69 4.00 10.26
CA ARG A 25 7.13 4.14 10.51
C ARG A 25 7.62 5.59 10.43
N ASN A 26 6.96 6.41 9.63
CA ASN A 26 7.32 7.82 9.40
C ASN A 26 6.32 8.79 10.06
N ARG A 27 5.62 8.35 11.11
CA ARG A 27 4.47 9.06 11.68
C ARG A 27 4.78 10.52 12.00
N ASP A 28 5.88 10.80 12.70
CA ASP A 28 6.24 12.16 13.13
C ASP A 28 6.48 13.09 11.93
N TYR A 29 7.10 12.57 10.86
CA TYR A 29 7.31 13.31 9.62
C TYR A 29 6.01 13.53 8.85
N ILE A 30 5.16 12.50 8.77
CA ILE A 30 3.88 12.56 8.08
C ILE A 30 2.89 13.50 8.79
N GLU A 31 2.83 13.47 10.12
CA GLU A 31 1.96 14.36 10.92
C GLU A 31 2.38 15.83 10.82
N SER A 32 3.62 16.11 10.36
CA SER A 32 4.05 17.48 10.05
C SER A 32 3.47 18.04 8.76
N PHE A 33 2.85 17.21 7.91
CA PHE A 33 2.21 17.67 6.69
C PHE A 33 0.85 18.29 6.98
N ASN A 34 0.59 19.48 6.42
CA ASN A 34 -0.71 20.14 6.53
C ASN A 34 -1.81 19.43 5.73
N ASP A 35 -1.45 18.59 4.75
CA ASP A 35 -2.39 17.90 3.88
C ASP A 35 -2.21 16.36 3.96
N PRO A 36 -3.23 15.62 4.43
CA PRO A 36 -3.18 14.16 4.48
C PRO A 36 -3.16 13.50 3.09
N ILE A 37 -3.64 14.17 2.04
CA ILE A 37 -3.56 13.66 0.66
C ILE A 37 -2.10 13.60 0.21
N TYR A 38 -1.30 14.61 0.57
CA TYR A 38 0.14 14.61 0.31
C TYR A 38 0.85 13.44 1.01
N ALA A 39 0.46 13.10 2.24
CA ALA A 39 0.98 11.92 2.93
C ALA A 39 0.71 10.60 2.16
N LEU A 40 -0.50 10.45 1.63
CA LEU A 40 -0.88 9.29 0.81
C LEU A 40 -0.09 9.23 -0.50
N PHE A 41 0.16 10.40 -1.12
CA PHE A 41 0.98 10.49 -2.32
C PHE A 41 2.44 10.09 -2.06
N ILE A 42 3.04 10.55 -0.96
CA ILE A 42 4.39 10.12 -0.59
C ILE A 42 4.44 8.61 -0.29
N ALA A 43 3.43 8.07 0.40
CA ALA A 43 3.34 6.64 0.66
C ALA A 43 3.19 5.80 -0.62
N SER A 44 2.50 6.30 -1.64
CA SER A 44 2.37 5.57 -2.92
C SER A 44 3.69 5.57 -3.71
N LEU A 45 4.47 6.65 -3.63
CA LEU A 45 5.82 6.72 -4.22
C LEU A 45 6.83 5.75 -3.58
N HIS A 46 6.54 5.25 -2.37
CA HIS A 46 7.38 4.21 -1.74
C HIS A 46 7.26 2.84 -2.43
N ILE A 47 6.22 2.63 -3.25
CA ILE A 47 6.01 1.37 -3.96
C ILE A 47 6.90 1.33 -5.21
N THR A 48 7.84 0.39 -5.21
CA THR A 48 8.73 0.15 -6.37
C THR A 48 8.13 -0.85 -7.36
N PRO A 49 8.60 -0.89 -8.62
CA PRO A 49 8.13 -1.89 -9.59
C PRO A 49 8.32 -3.34 -9.14
N THR A 50 9.42 -3.65 -8.44
CA THR A 50 9.70 -5.00 -7.91
C THR A 50 8.75 -5.39 -6.78
N MET A 51 8.39 -4.44 -5.92
CA MET A 51 7.34 -4.63 -4.92
C MET A 51 5.99 -4.88 -5.60
N ALA A 52 5.65 -4.06 -6.59
CA ALA A 52 4.41 -4.19 -7.34
C ALA A 52 4.28 -5.58 -7.96
N GLU A 53 5.33 -6.09 -8.63
CA GLU A 53 5.38 -7.45 -9.16
C GLU A 53 5.18 -8.51 -8.07
N SER A 54 5.81 -8.34 -6.91
CA SER A 54 5.69 -9.27 -5.79
C SER A 54 4.26 -9.34 -5.22
N PHE A 55 3.47 -8.28 -5.31
CA PHE A 55 2.11 -8.22 -4.76
C PHE A 55 1.13 -9.13 -5.49
N PHE A 56 1.41 -9.48 -6.75
CA PHE A 56 0.59 -10.41 -7.53
C PHE A 56 0.86 -11.88 -7.14
N ARG A 57 1.99 -12.18 -6.49
CA ARG A 57 2.33 -13.55 -6.09
C ARG A 57 1.34 -14.10 -5.08
N GLY A 58 0.74 -15.25 -5.40
CA GLY A 58 -0.26 -15.89 -4.53
C GLY A 58 -1.66 -15.27 -4.60
N THR A 59 -1.87 -14.31 -5.51
CA THR A 59 -3.19 -13.77 -5.83
C THR A 59 -3.81 -14.53 -7.00
N VAL A 60 -5.01 -14.14 -7.43
CA VAL A 60 -5.68 -14.74 -8.61
C VAL A 60 -5.23 -14.16 -9.95
N TYR A 61 -4.18 -13.33 -9.95
CA TYR A 61 -3.66 -12.58 -11.09
C TYR A 61 -2.24 -13.01 -11.46
#